data_AF-A0A7V5C9N0-F1
#
_entry.id   AF-A0A7V5C9N0-F1
#
_cell.length_a   1.000
_cell.length_b   1.000
_cell.length_c   1.000
_cell.angle_alpha   90.00
_cell.angle_beta   90.00
_cell.angle_gamma   90.00
#
_symmetry.space_group_name_H-M   'P 1'
#
loop_
_entity.id
_entity.type
_entity.pdbx_description
1 polymer ?
#
loop_
_entity_poly.entity_id
_entity_poly.type
_entity_poly.pdbx_seq_one_letter_code
_entity_poly.pdbx_strand_id
1 'polypeptide(L)' 'MSFDWAGLLRLGLRALGLKPAEFWGLTPAELMVMLGREGGDAPLGRARLEELAQAFPDHRSGQDTE' A
#
# COMPACT_ATOMS: atom_id res chain seq x y z
N MET A 1 -13.60 -0.90 4.37
CA MET A 1 -12.87 -2.00 3.70
C MET A 1 -11.75 -2.45 4.62
N SER A 2 -11.68 -3.72 5.01
CA SER A 2 -10.49 -4.26 5.69
C SER A 2 -9.49 -4.73 4.64
N PHE A 3 -8.21 -4.46 4.85
CA PHE A 3 -7.14 -4.97 4.00
C PHE A 3 -6.81 -6.41 4.43
N ASP A 4 -6.88 -7.38 3.50
CA ASP A 4 -6.58 -8.79 3.82
C ASP A 4 -5.08 -9.04 3.96
N TRP A 5 -4.58 -8.69 5.14
CA TRP A 5 -3.18 -8.85 5.51
C TRP A 5 -2.74 -10.33 5.51
N ALA A 6 -3.61 -11.22 5.99
CA ALA A 6 -3.30 -12.64 6.09
C ALA A 6 -3.22 -13.30 4.70
N GLY A 7 -4.08 -12.87 3.77
CA GLY A 7 -4.02 -13.28 2.36
C GLY A 7 -2.71 -12.85 1.71
N LEU A 8 -2.29 -11.60 1.92
CA LEU A 8 -1.03 -11.08 1.39
C LEU A 8 0.19 -11.89 1.88
N LEU A 9 0.26 -12.18 3.18
CA LEU A 9 1.36 -12.97 3.75
C LEU A 9 1.41 -14.41 3.23
N ARG A 10 0.25 -15.06 3.05
CA ARG A 10 0.20 -16.41 2.45
C ARG A 10 0.69 -16.38 1.00
N LEU A 11 0.31 -15.34 0.26
CA LEU A 11 0.69 -15.20 -1.14
C LEU A 11 2.21 -14.94 -1.27
N GLY A 12 2.76 -14.01 -0.48
CA GLY A 12 4.19 -13.69 -0.49
C GLY A 12 5.08 -14.82 0.01
N LEU A 13 4.79 -15.37 1.20
CA LEU A 13 5.68 -16.32 1.87
C LEU A 13 5.45 -17.79 1.47
N ARG A 14 4.25 -18.15 1.00
CA ARG A 14 3.97 -19.53 0.55
C ARG A 14 3.87 -19.65 -0.97
N ALA A 15 3.08 -18.81 -1.63
CA ALA A 15 2.84 -18.97 -3.08
C ALA A 15 4.03 -18.49 -3.92
N LEU A 16 4.61 -17.34 -3.60
CA LEU A 16 5.84 -16.84 -4.25
C LEU A 16 7.12 -17.43 -3.66
N GLY A 17 7.03 -18.09 -2.49
CA GLY A 17 8.18 -18.73 -1.84
C GLY A 17 9.26 -17.76 -1.35
N LEU A 18 8.92 -16.48 -1.18
CA LEU A 18 9.86 -15.46 -0.73
C LEU A 18 10.26 -15.70 0.73
N LYS A 19 11.53 -15.49 1.05
CA LYS A 19 11.95 -15.40 2.46
C LYS A 19 11.34 -14.13 3.07
N PRO A 20 11.11 -14.10 4.40
CA PRO A 20 10.56 -12.92 5.05
C PRO A 20 11.32 -11.63 4.76
N ALA A 21 12.65 -11.67 4.74
CA ALA A 21 13.48 -10.51 4.43
C ALA A 21 13.31 -10.02 2.98
N GLU A 22 13.16 -10.94 2.02
CA GLU A 22 12.93 -10.61 0.61
C GLU A 22 11.56 -9.98 0.44
N PHE A 23 10.52 -10.57 1.04
CA PHE A 23 9.16 -10.02 1.01
C PHE A 23 9.07 -8.60 1.57
N TRP A 24 9.74 -8.33 2.70
CA TRP A 24 9.76 -7.00 3.32
C TRP A 24 10.67 -5.99 2.63
N GLY A 25 11.61 -6.46 1.80
CA GLY A 25 12.47 -5.60 0.98
C GLY A 25 11.81 -5.17 -0.33
N LEU A 26 10.71 -5.82 -0.73
CA LEU A 26 9.99 -5.49 -1.96
C LEU A 26 9.13 -4.23 -1.79
N THR A 27 9.13 -3.40 -2.82
CA THR A 27 8.09 -2.39 -2.98
C THR A 27 6.75 -3.04 -3.35
N PRO A 28 5.61 -2.42 -3.02
CA PRO A 28 4.30 -2.90 -3.45
C PRO A 28 4.17 -3.07 -4.97
N ALA A 29 4.87 -2.24 -5.75
CA ALA A 29 4.87 -2.33 -7.21
C ALA A 29 5.57 -3.61 -7.69
N GLU A 30 6.74 -3.94 -7.15
CA GLU A 30 7.46 -5.17 -7.50
C GLU A 30 6.67 -6.42 -7.09
N LEU A 31 6.02 -6.38 -5.92
CA LEU A 31 5.14 -7.46 -5.49
C LEU A 31 3.98 -7.67 -6.47
N MET A 32 3.34 -6.60 -6.94
CA MET A 32 2.24 -6.69 -7.92
C MET A 32 2.69 -7.29 -9.26
N VAL A 33 3.90 -6.93 -9.73
CA VAL A 33 4.50 -7.53 -10.93
C VAL A 33 4.74 -9.03 -10.73
N MET A 34 5.31 -9.44 -9.60
CA MET A 34 5.53 -10.86 -9.28
C MET A 34 4.23 -11.66 -9.18
N LEU A 35 3.12 -11.01 -8.82
CA LEU A 35 1.79 -11.61 -8.80
C LEU A 35 1.12 -11.70 -10.18
N GLY A 36 1.82 -11.32 -11.25
CA GLY A 36 1.27 -11.30 -12.61
C GLY A 36 0.21 -10.21 -12.82
N ARG A 37 0.18 -9.21 -11.94
CA ARG A 37 -0.72 -8.05 -12.07
C ARG A 37 0.02 -6.97 -12.85
N GLU A 38 0.11 -7.16 -14.16
CA GLU A 38 0.60 -6.12 -15.07
C GLU A 38 -0.48 -5.04 -15.21
N GLY A 39 -0.29 -3.94 -14.50
CA GLY A 39 -1.26 -2.85 -14.44
C GLY A 39 -1.48 -2.38 -13.00
N GLY A 40 -0.45 -1.75 -12.42
CA GLY A 40 -0.70 -0.83 -11.32
C GLY A 40 -1.56 0.31 -11.84
N ASP A 41 -2.53 0.76 -11.03
CA ASP A 41 -3.21 2.03 -11.29
C ASP A 41 -2.16 3.09 -11.66
N ALA A 42 -2.47 3.93 -12.64
CA ALA A 42 -1.58 5.00 -13.07
C ALA A 42 -1.03 5.74 -11.84
N PRO A 43 0.27 6.10 -11.84
CA PRO A 43 0.89 6.75 -10.69
C PRO A 43 0.03 7.92 -10.24
N LEU A 44 -0.17 8.01 -8.92
CA LEU A 44 -1.10 8.93 -8.30
C LEU A 44 -0.77 10.37 -8.75
N GLY A 45 -1.64 10.96 -9.55
CA GLY A 45 -1.43 12.31 -10.07
C GLY A 45 -1.55 13.38 -8.98
N ARG A 46 -1.03 14.58 -9.26
CA ARG A 46 -1.09 15.72 -8.33
C ARG A 46 -2.51 16.00 -7.82
N ALA A 47 -3.50 15.97 -8.72
CA ALA A 47 -4.91 16.18 -8.37
C ALA A 47 -5.41 15.15 -7.35
N ARG A 48 -5.07 13.87 -7.55
CA ARG A 48 -5.49 12.80 -6.63
C ARG A 48 -4.80 12.91 -5.26
N LEU A 49 -3.57 13.39 -5.22
CA LEU A 49 -2.88 13.68 -3.96
C LEU A 49 -3.58 14.81 -3.19
N GLU A 50 -3.99 15.87 -3.88
CA GLU A 50 -4.73 16.99 -3.28
C GLU A 50 -6.11 16.56 -2.74
N GLU A 51 -6.83 15.71 -3.48
CA GLU A 51 -8.07 15.09 -3.01
C GLU A 51 -7.86 14.28 -1.73
N LEU A 52 -6.78 13.48 -1.64
CA LEU A 52 -6.46 12.70 -0.45
C LEU A 52 -6.10 13.58 0.74
N ALA A 53 -5.32 14.64 0.53
CA ALA A 53 -4.95 15.57 1.60
C ALA A 53 -6.18 16.29 2.21
N GLN A 54 -7.19 16.59 1.39
CA GLN A 54 -8.46 17.14 1.87
C GLN A 54 -9.31 16.10 2.61
N ALA A 55 -9.34 14.86 2.11
CA ALA A 55 -10.12 13.77 2.72
C ALA A 55 -9.52 13.28 4.04
N PHE A 56 -8.20 13.35 4.20
CA PHE A 56 -7.46 12.87 5.36
C PHE A 56 -6.50 13.95 5.87
N PRO A 57 -7.00 15.03 6.50
CA PRO A 57 -6.15 16.09 7.03
C PRO A 57 -5.33 15.59 8.22
N ASP A 58 -4.03 15.88 8.22
CA ASP A 58 -3.09 15.45 9.28
C ASP A 58 -3.44 16.05 10.65
N HIS A 59 -4.06 17.23 10.67
CA HIS A 59 -4.59 17.83 11.87
C HIS A 59 -6.09 17.61 11.93
N ARG A 60 -6.54 16.85 12.94
CA ARG A 60 -7.93 16.95 13.40
C ARG A 60 -8.11 18.38 13.89
N SER A 61 -8.91 19.18 13.18
CA SER A 61 -9.44 20.45 13.69
C SER A 61 -10.04 20.19 15.08
N GLY A 62 -9.30 20.57 16.13
CA GLY A 62 -9.67 20.32 17.53
C GLY A 62 -8.59 19.74 18.44
N GLN A 63 -7.31 19.72 18.07
CA GLN A 63 -6.23 19.65 19.06
C GLN A 63 -5.47 20.97 19.06
N ASP A 64 -6.12 21.98 19.66
CA ASP A 64 -5.41 23.14 20.19
C ASP A 64 -4.36 22.60 21.18
N THR A 65 -3.11 22.99 20.92
CA THR A 65 -2.00 22.73 21.82
C THR A 65 -2.22 23.57 23.08
N GLU A 66 -2.36 22.91 24.23
CA GLU A 66 -2.07 23.50 25.54
C GLU A 66 -0.71 22.99 26.02
#